data_AF-A0A5N7DK12-F1
#
_entry.id   AF-A0A5N7DK12-F1
#
_cell.length_a   1.000
_cell.length_b   1.000
_cell.length_c   1.000
_cell.angle_alpha   90.00
_cell.angle_beta   90.00
_cell.angle_gamma   90.00
#
_symmetry.space_group_name_H-M   'P 1'
#
loop_
_entity.id
_entity.type
_entity.pdbx_description
1 polymer ?
#
loop_
_entity_poly.entity_id
_entity_poly.type
_entity_poly.pdbx_seq_one_letter_code
_entity_poly.pdbx_strand_id
1 'polypeptide(L)'
;AHHLTTVQALIFVDAERGPDDLVVTFHRNHYQDRLPWNEFKSLGPPAATAVVKAGWKFVALEQIAESIRARRFDEKELDKLRNEARDERKRISIRKPSDPVSVFEID
;
A
#
# COMPACT_ATOMS: atom_id res chain seq x y z
N ALA A 1 20.69 26.17 1.39
CA ALA A 1 19.40 25.90 2.04
C ALA A 1 19.03 24.45 1.77
N HIS A 2 19.22 23.56 2.75
CA HIS A 2 18.77 22.17 2.62
C HIS A 2 17.25 22.17 2.80
N HIS A 3 16.51 22.11 1.69
CA HIS A 3 15.11 21.74 1.72
C HIS A 3 15.04 20.27 2.15
N LEU A 4 15.06 20.05 3.46
CA LEU A 4 14.47 18.86 4.05
C LEU A 4 12.96 19.01 3.84
N THR A 5 12.49 18.72 2.63
CA THR A 5 11.12 18.29 2.43
C THR A 5 10.96 17.09 3.34
N THR A 6 10.41 17.31 4.53
CA THR A 6 9.98 16.27 5.45
C THR A 6 8.90 15.51 4.69
N VAL A 7 9.31 14.54 3.87
CA VAL A 7 8.43 13.55 3.28
C VAL A 7 7.81 12.91 4.51
N GLN A 8 6.57 13.29 4.85
CA GLN A 8 5.84 12.65 5.94
C GLN A 8 5.95 11.16 5.67
N ALA A 9 6.63 10.44 6.56
CA ALA A 9 6.93 9.04 6.35
C ALA A 9 5.61 8.29 6.54
N LEU A 10 4.83 8.22 5.48
CA LEU A 10 3.64 7.39 5.42
C LEU A 10 4.12 5.95 5.31
N ILE A 11 3.78 5.15 6.31
CA ILE A 11 4.08 3.72 6.32
C ILE A 11 2.74 3.03 6.28
N PHE A 12 2.42 2.41 5.15
CA PHE A 12 1.24 1.58 5.04
C PHE A 12 1.44 0.33 5.91
N VAL A 13 0.45 -0.01 6.74
CA VAL A 13 0.51 -1.15 7.65
C VAL A 13 -0.39 -2.26 7.14
N ASP A 14 -1.67 -1.96 6.95
CA ASP A 14 -2.68 -2.95 6.60
C ASP A 14 -3.91 -2.30 5.96
N ALA A 15 -4.73 -3.13 5.33
CA ALA A 15 -6.05 -2.76 4.83
C ALA A 15 -7.10 -3.74 5.35
N GLU A 16 -8.26 -3.19 5.72
CA GLU A 16 -9.38 -3.93 6.27
C GLU A 16 -10.68 -3.47 5.60
N ARG A 17 -11.69 -4.34 5.59
CA ARG A 17 -13.00 -4.01 5.06
C ARG A 17 -13.71 -3.03 6.00
N GLY A 18 -14.04 -1.84 5.52
CA GLY A 18 -14.96 -0.92 6.19
C GLY A 18 -16.42 -1.13 5.78
N PRO A 19 -17.35 -0.40 6.40
CA PRO A 19 -18.78 -0.49 6.09
C PRO A 19 -19.11 -0.04 4.65
N ASP A 20 -18.46 1.02 4.17
CA ASP A 20 -18.74 1.64 2.86
C ASP A 20 -17.53 1.66 1.92
N ASP A 21 -16.32 1.60 2.46
CA ASP A 21 -15.07 1.61 1.69
C ASP A 21 -14.01 0.76 2.38
N LEU A 22 -12.92 0.46 1.67
CA LEU A 22 -11.74 -0.16 2.28
C LEU A 22 -11.12 0.81 3.30
N VAL A 23 -10.80 0.35 4.51
CA VAL A 23 -10.13 1.15 5.54
C VAL A 23 -8.66 0.79 5.57
N VAL A 24 -7.80 1.77 5.35
CA VAL A 24 -6.35 1.63 5.41
C VAL A 24 -5.85 2.05 6.77
N THR A 25 -5.02 1.21 7.36
CA THR A 25 -4.24 1.54 8.55
C THR A 25 -2.81 1.89 8.13
N PHE A 26 -2.34 3.06 8.54
CA PHE A 26 -1.00 3.54 8.20
C PHE A 26 -0.40 4.33 9.37
N HIS A 27 0.92 4.42 9.43
CA HIS A 27 1.59 5.36 10.31
C HIS A 27 1.86 6.66 9.59
N ARG A 28 1.53 7.77 10.25
CA ARG A 28 1.92 9.11 9.88
C ARG A 28 2.84 9.64 10.97
N ASN A 29 4.14 9.66 10.70
CA ASN A 29 5.18 9.94 11.70
C ASN A 29 5.14 8.92 12.86
N HIS A 30 4.74 9.35 14.06
CA HIS A 30 4.67 8.51 15.27
C HIS A 30 3.26 8.01 15.59
N TYR A 31 2.25 8.48 14.85
CA TYR A 31 0.86 8.13 15.10
C TYR A 31 0.39 7.09 14.10
N GLN A 32 -0.31 6.08 14.60
CA GLN A 32 -1.09 5.19 13.76
C GLN A 32 -2.43 5.88 13.47
N ASP A 33 -2.77 5.95 12.21
CA ASP A 33 -4.00 6.55 11.73
C ASP A 33 -4.74 5.56 10.82
N ARG A 34 -6.05 5.76 10.67
CA ARG A 34 -6.92 4.91 9.87
C ARG A 34 -7.79 5.79 9.01
N LEU A 35 -7.68 5.65 7.70
CA LEU A 35 -8.47 6.41 6.74
C LEU A 35 -9.15 5.49 5.73
N PRO A 36 -10.33 5.86 5.22
CA PRO A 36 -10.89 5.22 4.04
C PRO A 36 -9.91 5.29 2.87
N TRP A 37 -9.93 4.28 2.00
CA TRP A 37 -9.09 4.19 0.82
C TRP A 37 -9.23 5.44 -0.05
N ASN A 38 -10.46 5.96 -0.19
CA ASN A 38 -10.72 7.20 -0.92
C ASN A 38 -9.95 8.41 -0.39
N GLU A 39 -9.85 8.54 0.94
CA GLU A 39 -9.15 9.67 1.56
C GLU A 39 -7.64 9.44 1.54
N PHE A 40 -7.21 8.19 1.76
CA PHE A 40 -5.80 7.82 1.71
C PHE A 40 -5.20 8.04 0.31
N LYS A 41 -5.91 7.71 -0.77
CA LYS A 41 -5.45 7.99 -2.15
C LYS A 41 -5.40 9.49 -2.45
N SER A 42 -6.25 10.30 -1.83
CA SER A 42 -6.23 11.76 -1.97
C SER A 42 -5.00 12.43 -1.34
N LEU A 43 -4.23 11.71 -0.51
CA LEU A 43 -2.92 12.18 -0.02
C LEU A 43 -1.86 12.25 -1.14
N GLY A 44 -2.14 11.68 -2.31
CA GLY A 44 -1.32 11.80 -3.50
C GLY A 44 -0.15 10.80 -3.58
N PRO A 45 0.92 11.13 -4.35
CA PRO A 45 2.03 10.21 -4.62
C PRO A 45 2.73 9.57 -3.38
N PRO A 46 2.83 10.26 -2.22
CA PRO A 46 3.39 9.65 -1.01
C PRO A 46 2.60 8.43 -0.52
N ALA A 47 1.28 8.44 -0.62
CA ALA A 47 0.42 7.32 -0.22
C ALA A 47 0.61 6.10 -1.13
N ALA A 48 0.64 6.30 -2.45
CA ALA A 48 0.93 5.23 -3.40
C ALA A 48 2.30 4.60 -3.15
N THR A 49 3.31 5.43 -2.87
CA THR A 49 4.67 4.95 -2.53
C THR A 49 4.68 4.12 -1.25
N ALA A 50 3.91 4.50 -0.23
CA ALA A 50 3.80 3.78 1.03
C ALA A 50 3.21 2.37 0.84
N VAL A 51 2.17 2.25 0.01
CA VAL A 51 1.53 0.97 -0.34
C VAL A 51 2.53 0.03 -1.01
N VAL A 52 3.24 0.50 -2.03
CA VAL A 52 4.25 -0.30 -2.76
C VAL A 52 5.40 -0.70 -1.85
N LYS A 53 5.89 0.20 -0.99
CA LYS A 53 6.93 -0.12 0.00
C LYS A 53 6.48 -1.18 1.02
N ALA A 54 5.20 -1.22 1.35
CA ALA A 54 4.64 -2.25 2.22
C ALA A 54 4.42 -3.60 1.50
N GLY A 55 4.73 -3.69 0.21
CA GLY A 55 4.54 -4.89 -0.62
C GLY A 55 3.13 -5.02 -1.20
N TRP A 56 2.25 -4.06 -0.94
CA TRP A 56 0.87 -4.08 -1.43
C TRP A 56 0.79 -3.53 -2.85
N LYS A 57 -0.19 -4.01 -3.61
CA LYS A 57 -0.48 -3.55 -4.97
C LYS A 57 -1.57 -2.48 -4.92
N PHE A 58 -1.23 -1.24 -5.26
CA PHE A 58 -2.19 -0.11 -5.26
C PHE A 58 -3.45 -0.40 -6.08
N VAL A 59 -3.28 -0.90 -7.31
CA VAL A 59 -4.39 -1.26 -8.21
C VAL A 59 -5.29 -2.34 -7.60
N ALA A 60 -4.72 -3.30 -6.89
CA ALA A 60 -5.49 -4.38 -6.28
C ALA A 60 -6.31 -3.87 -5.08
N LEU A 61 -5.74 -2.97 -4.27
CA LEU A 61 -6.50 -2.30 -3.20
C LEU A 61 -7.64 -1.44 -3.75
N GLU A 62 -7.44 -0.79 -4.89
CA GLU A 62 -8.50 -0.05 -5.59
C GLU A 62 -9.63 -0.96 -6.06
N GLN A 63 -9.31 -2.11 -6.65
CA GLN A 63 -10.33 -3.11 -7.03
C GLN A 63 -11.12 -3.63 -5.82
N ILE A 64 -10.45 -3.86 -4.68
CA ILE A 64 -11.14 -4.26 -3.44
C ILE A 64 -12.09 -3.15 -2.96
N ALA A 65 -11.62 -1.90 -2.95
CA ALA A 65 -12.43 -0.76 -2.56
C ALA A 65 -13.69 -0.63 -3.45
N GLU A 66 -13.54 -0.80 -4.76
CA GLU A 66 -14.66 -0.83 -5.70
C GLU A 66 -15.61 -2.01 -5.44
N SER A 67 -15.10 -3.20 -5.19
CA SER A 67 -15.91 -4.38 -4.83
C SER A 67 -16.70 -4.18 -3.54
N ILE A 68 -16.14 -3.49 -2.53
CA ILE A 68 -16.84 -3.11 -1.29
C ILE A 68 -17.99 -2.16 -1.61
N ARG A 69 -17.73 -1.09 -2.37
CA ARG A 69 -18.76 -0.12 -2.79
C ARG A 69 -19.87 -0.76 -3.63
N ALA A 70 -19.51 -1.74 -4.45
CA ALA A 70 -20.46 -2.53 -5.25
C ALA A 70 -21.19 -3.62 -4.44
N ARG A 71 -20.90 -3.78 -3.15
CA ARG A 71 -21.41 -4.85 -2.26
C ARG A 71 -21.15 -6.28 -2.79
N ARG A 72 -20.08 -6.44 -3.58
CA ARG A 72 -19.62 -7.72 -4.15
C ARG A 72 -18.31 -8.20 -3.53
N PHE A 73 -17.89 -7.57 -2.43
CA PHE A 73 -16.64 -7.88 -1.76
C PHE A 73 -16.58 -9.32 -1.25
N ASP A 74 -15.51 -10.02 -1.63
CA ASP A 74 -15.12 -11.30 -1.04
C ASP A 74 -13.94 -11.09 -0.09
N GLU A 75 -14.12 -11.48 1.15
CA GLU A 75 -13.09 -11.40 2.19
C GLU A 75 -11.84 -12.23 1.83
N LYS A 76 -12.00 -13.30 1.05
CA LYS A 76 -10.88 -14.11 0.57
C LYS A 76 -9.94 -13.35 -0.37
N GLU A 77 -10.46 -12.40 -1.15
CA GLU A 77 -9.62 -11.58 -2.02
C GLU A 77 -8.71 -10.65 -1.21
N LEU A 78 -9.24 -10.09 -0.11
CA LEU A 78 -8.45 -9.27 0.80
C LEU A 78 -7.40 -10.09 1.55
N ASP A 79 -7.75 -11.28 2.04
CA ASP A 79 -6.79 -12.16 2.72
C ASP A 79 -5.68 -12.64 1.77
N LYS A 80 -6.04 -12.96 0.51
CA LYS A 80 -5.05 -13.27 -0.53
C LYS A 80 -4.09 -12.10 -0.76
N LEU A 81 -4.62 -10.88 -0.86
CA LEU A 81 -3.80 -9.66 -1.00
C LEU A 81 -2.86 -9.44 0.18
N ARG A 82 -3.33 -9.69 1.41
CA ARG A 82 -2.51 -9.59 2.61
C ARG A 82 -1.37 -10.62 2.59
N ASN A 83 -1.64 -11.85 2.15
CA ASN A 83 -0.62 -12.88 1.99
C ASN A 83 0.39 -12.51 0.89
N GLU A 84 -0.06 -12.03 -0.27
CA GLU A 84 0.81 -11.56 -1.35
C GLU A 84 1.70 -10.40 -0.89
N ALA A 85 1.14 -9.43 -0.16
CA ALA A 85 1.91 -8.31 0.36
C ALA A 85 2.98 -8.76 1.38
N ARG A 86 2.67 -9.75 2.22
CA ARG A 86 3.65 -10.33 3.15
C ARG A 86 4.80 -11.02 2.39
N ASP A 87 4.48 -11.76 1.34
CA ASP A 87 5.48 -12.45 0.51
C ASP A 87 6.35 -11.45 -0.27
N GLU A 88 5.74 -10.40 -0.83
CA GLU A 88 6.47 -9.35 -1.54
C GLU A 88 7.35 -8.53 -0.58
N ARG A 89 6.83 -8.17 0.61
CA ARG A 89 7.64 -7.53 1.65
C ARG A 89 8.81 -8.40 2.06
N LYS A 90 8.63 -9.73 2.14
CA LYS A 90 9.71 -10.68 2.41
C LYS A 90 10.74 -10.70 1.26
N ARG A 91 10.31 -10.66 -0.01
CA ARG A 91 11.22 -10.53 -1.17
C ARG A 91 12.01 -9.23 -1.15
N ILE A 92 11.35 -8.10 -0.90
CA ILE A 92 11.98 -6.78 -0.78
C ILE A 92 12.99 -6.78 0.38
N SER A 93 12.66 -7.42 1.50
CA SER A 93 13.56 -7.53 2.65
C SER A 93 14.74 -8.48 2.46
N ILE A 94 14.60 -9.50 1.59
CA ILE A 94 15.67 -10.46 1.29
C ILE A 94 16.65 -9.88 0.26
N ARG A 95 16.17 -9.02 -0.65
CA ARG A 95 17.05 -8.30 -1.57
C ARG A 95 17.99 -7.39 -0.78
N LYS A 96 19.28 -7.72 -0.80
CA LYS A 96 20.31 -6.80 -0.36
C LYS A 96 20.25 -5.56 -1.27
N PRO A 97 20.57 -4.35 -0.77
CA PRO A 97 20.72 -3.15 -1.60
C PRO A 97 21.82 -3.26 -2.68
N SER A 98 22.53 -4.40 -2.74
CA SER A 98 23.60 -4.73 -3.66
C SER A 98 23.16 -5.52 -4.89
N ASP A 99 21.91 -6.00 -4.95
CA ASP A 99 21.45 -6.79 -6.10
C ASP A 99 21.11 -5.86 -7.28
N PRO A 100 21.77 -6.02 -8.44
CA PRO A 100 21.51 -5.19 -9.60
C PRO A 100 20.06 -5.36 -10.05
N VAL A 101 19.42 -4.23 -10.34
CA VAL A 101 18.16 -4.21 -11.07
C VAL A 101 18.47 -4.74 -12.47
N SER A 102 18.09 -5.99 -12.73
CA SER A 102 17.98 -6.49 -14.10
C SER A 102 16.83 -5.73 -14.76
N VAL A 103 17.15 -4.55 -15.27
CA VAL A 103 16.34 -3.84 -16.25
C VAL A 103 16.32 -4.78 -17.44
N PHE A 104 15.21 -5.47 -17.65
CA PHE A 104 14.96 -6.09 -18.94
C PHE A 104 15.04 -4.96 -19.97
N GLU A 105 16.07 -5.03 -20.82
CA GLU A 105 16.14 -4.33 -22.09
C GLU A 105 14.78 -4.48 -22.80
N ILE A 106 14.14 -3.34 -23.04
CA ILE A 106 13.13 -3.23 -24.08
C ILE A 106 13.88 -2.60 -25.26
N ASP A 107 14.22 -3.48 -26.20
CA ASP A 107 14.68 -3.32 -27.59
C ASP A 107 15.90 -2.42 -27.90
#